data_AF-A0A1Q7P9S0-F1
#
_entry.id   AF-A0A1Q7P9S0-F1
#
_cell.length_a   1.000
_cell.length_b   1.000
_cell.length_c   1.000
_cell.angle_alpha   90.00
_cell.angle_beta   90.00
_cell.angle_gamma   90.00
#
_symmetry.space_group_name_H-M   'P 1'
#
loop_
_entity.id
_entity.type
_entity.pdbx_description
1 polymer ?
#
loop_
_entity_poly.entity_id
_entity_poly.type
_entity_poly.pdbx_seq_one_letter_code
_entity_poly.pdbx_strand_id
1 'polypeptide(L)'
;MREVLVRDGLYDGSPHGSPDSPLTQEAGQSWRIAPHPFLLSTSQVAFFHSLGQHLLAFYQALNRLYLESARGAEPAWVAAYLDQGKPDSLVSYSRMKRFRDLLPGVIRPDIIPTEDAPSGNGMVITELDSVPGGIGVTGALARAYSDFDIVGGPDGMVQGFARMLRHHLGERTGCVAIVVSDEAQDYRPEMAWVAARLQKEGIEAYCVHPREVRFTEETLLLARDGSDRPVSLVYRFFELFDLKNIPKSELIMYSAKKERTVVTPPFKPALEEKLAFALLHHPVLAPFWRRELGEATFDLLAGLMPRTWILDPRPVPPAAVIPDLRIGGRAVADWRDLAEASQRDRRYVVKPSGFSELAWGSRGVSVGHDLPQSEWAAALDAALASFPTTPSILQEFHKGRQFELSYFDERAGAVVPMSGRVRLSPYYFVIGERAELAGVLATLCPLDKKVIHGMRDAIMVPCAVAAQQ
;
A
#
# COMPACT_ATOMS: atom_id res chain seq x y z
N MET A 1 -2.02 -23.59 -14.69
CA MET A 1 -2.10 -22.42 -13.79
C MET A 1 -2.99 -22.66 -12.57
N ARG A 2 -4.30 -22.89 -12.72
CA ARG A 2 -5.24 -23.13 -11.61
C ARG A 2 -4.76 -24.19 -10.61
N GLU A 3 -4.42 -25.38 -11.11
CA GLU A 3 -3.96 -26.50 -10.26
C GLU A 3 -2.73 -26.13 -9.42
N VAL A 4 -1.82 -25.32 -9.96
CA VAL A 4 -0.64 -24.81 -9.24
C VAL A 4 -1.06 -23.89 -8.11
N LEU A 5 -1.98 -22.95 -8.37
CA LEU A 5 -2.45 -22.00 -7.35
C LEU A 5 -3.27 -22.68 -6.23
N VAL A 6 -4.08 -23.68 -6.60
CA VAL A 6 -4.84 -24.49 -5.63
C VAL A 6 -3.90 -25.33 -4.77
N ARG A 7 -2.93 -26.02 -5.38
CA ARG A 7 -1.90 -26.79 -4.65
C ARG A 7 -1.10 -25.90 -3.70
N ASP A 8 -0.82 -24.68 -4.13
CA ASP A 8 -0.08 -23.69 -3.34
C ASP A 8 -0.95 -23.01 -2.26
N GLY A 9 -2.24 -23.33 -2.18
CA GLY A 9 -3.16 -22.86 -1.14
C GLY A 9 -3.63 -21.41 -1.32
N LEU A 10 -3.47 -20.85 -2.52
CA LEU A 10 -3.74 -19.44 -2.84
C LEU A 10 -4.98 -19.23 -3.68
N TYR A 11 -5.68 -20.31 -4.04
CA TYR A 11 -6.86 -20.25 -4.88
C TYR A 11 -7.86 -21.32 -4.45
N ASP A 12 -9.15 -20.96 -4.38
CA ASP A 12 -10.20 -21.92 -4.07
C ASP A 12 -10.43 -22.88 -5.26
N GLY A 13 -10.17 -24.17 -5.02
CA GLY A 13 -10.31 -25.23 -6.02
C GLY A 13 -11.72 -25.80 -6.16
N SER A 14 -12.69 -25.38 -5.33
CA SER A 14 -14.04 -25.93 -5.28
C SER A 14 -14.80 -25.66 -6.59
N PRO A 15 -15.39 -26.67 -7.26
CA PRO A 15 -16.10 -26.49 -8.55
C PRO A 15 -17.31 -25.55 -8.46
N HIS A 16 -17.84 -25.35 -7.25
CA HIS A 16 -18.94 -24.44 -6.95
C HIS A 16 -18.66 -23.85 -5.58
N GLY A 17 -18.58 -22.51 -5.47
CA GLY A 17 -18.67 -21.87 -4.16
C GLY A 17 -20.00 -22.31 -3.53
N SER A 18 -19.94 -23.02 -2.40
CA SER A 18 -21.13 -23.52 -1.71
C SER A 18 -22.12 -22.37 -1.46
N PRO A 19 -23.39 -22.47 -1.89
CA PRO A 19 -24.38 -21.42 -1.64
C PRO A 19 -24.83 -21.31 -0.17
N ASP A 20 -24.56 -22.33 0.65
CA ASP A 20 -25.25 -22.54 1.93
C ASP A 20 -24.42 -22.21 3.19
N SER A 21 -23.47 -21.28 3.12
CA SER A 21 -22.92 -20.68 4.34
C SER A 21 -22.86 -19.15 4.22
N PRO A 22 -23.66 -18.41 5.01
CA PRO A 22 -23.66 -16.94 5.00
C PRO A 22 -22.30 -16.30 5.32
N LEU A 23 -21.34 -17.10 5.79
CA LEU A 23 -19.98 -16.69 6.15
C LEU A 23 -18.92 -17.06 5.08
N THR A 24 -19.32 -17.66 3.95
CA THR A 24 -18.40 -18.06 2.86
C THR A 24 -18.50 -17.21 1.60
N GLN A 25 -19.36 -16.18 1.58
CA GLN A 25 -19.46 -15.27 0.43
C GLN A 25 -18.26 -14.31 0.29
N GLU A 26 -17.45 -14.15 1.33
CA GLU A 26 -16.25 -13.27 1.30
C GLU A 26 -14.92 -14.03 1.53
N ALA A 27 -14.96 -15.31 1.94
CA ALA A 27 -13.81 -15.99 2.55
C ALA A 27 -13.08 -17.02 1.66
N GLY A 28 -13.14 -16.86 0.33
CA GLY A 28 -12.32 -17.63 -0.61
C GLY A 28 -11.66 -16.69 -1.60
N GLN A 29 -10.32 -16.61 -1.59
CA GLN A 29 -9.55 -15.89 -2.61
C GLN A 29 -9.77 -16.57 -3.96
N SER A 30 -10.83 -16.18 -4.64
CA SER A 30 -11.12 -16.53 -6.02
C SER A 30 -11.02 -15.24 -6.81
N TRP A 31 -10.38 -15.30 -7.98
CA TRP A 31 -10.29 -14.23 -8.95
C TRP A 31 -10.27 -14.88 -10.33
N ARG A 32 -10.54 -14.14 -11.39
CA ARG A 32 -10.58 -14.71 -12.75
C ARG A 32 -9.15 -14.99 -13.22
N ILE A 33 -8.87 -16.25 -13.56
CA ILE A 33 -7.57 -16.67 -14.10
C ILE A 33 -7.54 -16.36 -15.61
N ALA A 34 -6.54 -15.60 -16.05
CA ALA A 34 -6.29 -15.34 -17.47
C ALA A 34 -5.34 -16.39 -18.08
N PRO A 35 -5.39 -16.60 -19.40
CA PRO A 35 -4.38 -17.41 -20.09
C PRO A 35 -3.06 -16.65 -20.32
N HIS A 36 -3.08 -15.31 -20.28
CA HIS A 36 -1.93 -14.46 -20.59
C HIS A 36 -1.67 -13.45 -19.46
N PRO A 37 -0.40 -13.07 -19.22
CA PRO A 37 -0.06 -12.00 -18.29
C PRO A 37 -0.47 -10.64 -18.85
N PHE A 38 -0.39 -9.60 -18.02
CA PHE A 38 -0.53 -8.22 -18.50
C PHE A 38 0.76 -7.77 -19.17
N LEU A 39 0.70 -7.43 -20.46
CA LEU A 39 1.89 -7.05 -21.23
C LEU A 39 2.24 -5.58 -21.02
N LEU A 40 3.49 -5.32 -20.66
CA LEU A 40 4.08 -3.99 -20.55
C LEU A 40 5.11 -3.78 -21.66
N SER A 41 5.17 -2.57 -22.23
CA SER A 41 6.26 -2.21 -23.14
C SER A 41 7.60 -2.16 -22.40
N THR A 42 8.71 -2.30 -23.13
CA THR A 42 10.05 -2.13 -22.55
C THR A 42 10.24 -0.77 -21.87
N SER A 43 9.63 0.29 -22.42
CA SER A 43 9.67 1.64 -21.82
C SER A 43 8.90 1.72 -20.50
N GLN A 44 7.75 1.04 -20.39
CA GLN A 44 6.98 0.98 -19.14
C GLN A 44 7.74 0.19 -18.06
N VAL A 45 8.40 -0.89 -18.44
CA VAL A 45 9.24 -1.68 -17.53
C VAL A 45 10.43 -0.86 -17.03
N ALA A 46 11.12 -0.15 -17.93
CA ALA A 46 12.19 0.77 -17.55
C ALA A 46 11.72 1.89 -16.60
N PHE A 47 10.52 2.44 -16.85
CA PHE A 47 9.89 3.42 -15.96
C PHE A 47 9.64 2.84 -14.56
N PHE A 48 9.10 1.63 -14.45
CA PHE A 48 8.91 1.00 -13.13
C PHE A 48 10.25 0.72 -12.45
N HIS A 49 11.28 0.30 -13.18
CA HIS A 49 12.61 0.13 -12.58
C HIS A 49 13.15 1.45 -11.98
N SER A 50 13.01 2.58 -12.67
CA SER A 50 13.46 3.87 -12.12
C SER A 50 12.58 4.40 -10.99
N LEU A 51 11.26 4.15 -11.06
CA LEU A 51 10.29 4.68 -10.11
C LEU A 51 10.59 4.29 -8.66
N GLY A 52 11.08 3.06 -8.43
CA GLY A 52 11.43 2.59 -7.09
C GLY A 52 12.38 3.52 -6.34
N GLN A 53 13.41 4.03 -7.02
CA GLN A 53 14.39 4.91 -6.38
C GLN A 53 13.80 6.28 -6.02
N HIS A 54 12.94 6.82 -6.87
CA HIS A 54 12.24 8.07 -6.58
C HIS A 54 11.30 7.93 -5.39
N LEU A 55 10.59 6.81 -5.27
CA LEU A 55 9.71 6.52 -4.13
C LEU A 55 10.49 6.31 -2.83
N LEU A 56 11.66 5.67 -2.89
CA LEU A 56 12.53 5.55 -1.72
C LEU A 56 13.05 6.92 -1.25
N ALA A 57 13.48 7.78 -2.18
CA ALA A 57 13.88 9.15 -1.88
C ALA A 57 12.72 9.95 -1.26
N PHE A 58 11.48 9.76 -1.75
CA PHE A 58 10.29 10.36 -1.15
C PHE A 58 10.08 9.91 0.30
N TYR A 59 10.16 8.62 0.60
CA TYR A 59 10.04 8.13 1.98
C TYR A 59 11.15 8.66 2.90
N GLN A 60 12.39 8.76 2.41
CA GLN A 60 13.51 9.37 3.13
C GLN A 60 13.21 10.85 3.45
N ALA A 61 12.80 11.63 2.45
CA ALA A 61 12.48 13.04 2.61
C ALA A 61 11.25 13.27 3.51
N LEU A 62 10.20 12.46 3.40
CA LEU A 62 9.02 12.52 4.26
C LEU A 62 9.37 12.22 5.72
N ASN A 63 10.16 11.18 5.97
CA ASN A 63 10.63 10.86 7.32
C ASN A 63 11.47 12.00 7.91
N ARG A 64 12.34 12.62 7.08
CA ARG A 64 13.13 13.78 7.49
C ARG A 64 12.24 14.99 7.81
N LEU A 65 11.28 15.32 6.93
CA LEU A 65 10.33 16.41 7.12
C LEU A 65 9.58 16.28 8.44
N TYR A 66 9.06 15.08 8.72
CA TYR A 66 8.35 14.78 9.96
C TYR A 66 9.23 15.03 11.19
N LEU A 67 10.46 14.52 11.20
CA LEU A 67 11.39 14.65 12.33
C LEU A 67 11.95 16.07 12.51
N GLU A 68 12.12 16.82 11.43
CA GLU A 68 12.54 18.23 11.47
C GLU A 68 11.38 19.13 11.92
N SER A 69 10.16 18.86 11.47
CA SER A 69 8.94 19.53 11.93
C SER A 69 8.72 19.32 13.43
N ALA A 70 8.86 18.08 13.91
CA ALA A 70 8.73 17.75 15.35
C ALA A 70 9.79 18.44 16.23
N ARG A 71 10.94 18.85 15.64
CA ARG A 71 12.01 19.58 16.33
C ARG A 71 11.93 21.10 16.12
N GLY A 72 10.97 21.60 15.34
CA GLY A 72 10.81 23.01 15.01
C GLY A 72 11.77 23.56 13.95
N ALA A 73 12.45 22.69 13.19
CA ALA A 73 13.34 23.10 12.09
C ALA A 73 12.58 23.27 10.75
N GLU A 74 11.48 22.55 10.59
CA GLU A 74 10.50 22.72 9.50
C GLU A 74 9.13 23.09 10.14
N PRO A 75 8.12 23.53 9.37
CA PRO A 75 6.87 24.01 9.95
C PRO A 75 6.20 23.00 10.87
N ALA A 76 5.96 23.38 12.14
CA ALA A 76 5.48 22.47 13.20
C ALA A 76 4.13 21.82 12.90
N TRP A 77 3.32 22.43 12.03
CA TRP A 77 2.01 21.89 11.65
C TRP A 77 2.11 20.57 10.88
N VAL A 78 3.25 20.27 10.23
CA VAL A 78 3.42 18.99 9.52
C VAL A 78 3.39 17.81 10.49
N ALA A 79 4.22 17.87 11.55
CA ALA A 79 4.22 16.87 12.60
C ALA A 79 2.88 16.84 13.35
N ALA A 80 2.25 18.01 13.57
CA ALA A 80 0.93 18.06 14.21
C ALA A 80 -0.14 17.28 13.44
N TYR A 81 -0.23 17.44 12.10
CA TYR A 81 -1.16 16.63 11.29
C TYR A 81 -0.79 15.15 11.30
N LEU A 82 0.50 14.83 11.16
CA LEU A 82 0.96 13.44 11.11
C LEU A 82 0.87 12.73 12.46
N ASP A 83 0.80 13.44 13.59
CA ASP A 83 0.58 12.85 14.93
C ASP A 83 -0.91 12.68 15.27
N GLN A 84 -1.79 13.40 14.58
CA GLN A 84 -3.21 13.46 14.90
C GLN A 84 -3.85 12.07 14.94
N GLY A 85 -4.65 11.82 15.99
CA GLY A 85 -5.32 10.53 16.25
C GLY A 85 -4.45 9.41 16.83
N LYS A 86 -3.12 9.60 16.92
CA LYS A 86 -2.19 8.53 17.29
C LYS A 86 -1.90 8.53 18.80
N PRO A 87 -1.68 7.37 19.42
CA PRO A 87 -1.25 7.30 20.81
C PRO A 87 0.11 7.96 21.04
N ASP A 88 0.24 8.78 22.08
CA ASP A 88 1.49 9.45 22.46
C ASP A 88 2.67 8.49 22.64
N SER A 89 2.40 7.28 23.15
CA SER A 89 3.40 6.23 23.33
C SER A 89 4.00 5.78 22.00
N LEU A 90 3.17 5.62 20.96
CA LEU A 90 3.61 5.25 19.61
C LEU A 90 4.35 6.41 18.93
N VAL A 91 3.84 7.63 19.04
CA VAL A 91 4.50 8.84 18.52
C VAL A 91 5.90 8.98 19.14
N SER A 92 5.98 8.91 20.47
CA SER A 92 7.24 9.00 21.21
C SER A 92 8.21 7.87 20.84
N TYR A 93 7.70 6.64 20.68
CA TYR A 93 8.50 5.50 20.23
C TYR A 93 9.07 5.74 18.84
N SER A 94 8.25 6.13 17.87
CA SER A 94 8.63 6.35 16.47
C SER A 94 9.75 7.39 16.29
N ARG A 95 9.84 8.35 17.23
CA ARG A 95 10.81 9.46 17.23
C ARG A 95 12.12 9.15 17.96
N MET A 96 12.24 8.01 18.64
CA MET A 96 13.46 7.67 19.35
C MET A 96 14.66 7.69 18.39
N LYS A 97 15.79 8.27 18.83
CA LYS A 97 17.03 8.39 18.02
C LYS A 97 17.42 7.09 17.32
N ARG A 98 17.21 5.95 17.99
CA ARG A 98 17.49 4.60 17.49
C ARG A 98 16.69 4.21 16.25
N PHE A 99 15.47 4.72 16.10
CA PHE A 99 14.59 4.38 14.98
C PHE A 99 14.49 5.51 13.94
N ARG A 100 15.17 6.63 14.20
CA ARG A 100 15.10 7.87 13.40
C ARG A 100 15.25 7.60 11.91
N ASP A 101 16.21 6.78 11.51
CA ASP A 101 16.57 6.57 10.11
C ASP A 101 15.95 5.30 9.51
N LEU A 102 15.16 4.55 10.28
CA LEU A 102 14.47 3.36 9.77
C LEU A 102 13.34 3.72 8.82
N LEU A 103 13.24 2.99 7.72
CA LEU A 103 12.18 3.09 6.73
C LEU A 103 11.54 1.71 6.49
N PRO A 104 10.33 1.66 5.91
CA PRO A 104 9.75 0.41 5.43
C PRO A 104 10.68 -0.33 4.46
N GLY A 105 10.77 -1.65 4.62
CA GLY A 105 11.52 -2.51 3.70
C GLY A 105 10.80 -2.78 2.38
N VAL A 106 9.50 -2.50 2.30
CA VAL A 106 8.66 -2.70 1.11
C VAL A 106 8.02 -1.37 0.73
N ILE A 107 8.03 -1.07 -0.57
CA ILE A 107 7.28 0.05 -1.14
C ILE A 107 6.39 -0.52 -2.25
N ARG A 108 5.07 -0.31 -2.15
CA ARG A 108 4.12 -0.66 -3.20
C ARG A 108 3.23 0.55 -3.53
N PRO A 109 3.47 1.25 -4.64
CA PRO A 109 2.48 2.17 -5.18
C PRO A 109 1.34 1.40 -5.83
N ASP A 110 0.12 1.91 -5.70
CA ASP A 110 -1.00 1.53 -6.56
C ASP A 110 -1.12 2.54 -7.69
N ILE A 111 -0.94 2.07 -8.93
CA ILE A 111 -0.83 2.92 -10.12
C ILE A 111 -1.98 2.64 -11.07
N ILE A 112 -2.69 3.70 -11.47
CA ILE A 112 -3.74 3.63 -12.48
C ILE A 112 -3.19 4.21 -13.79
N PRO A 113 -3.11 3.42 -14.87
CA PRO A 113 -2.89 3.97 -16.20
C PRO A 113 -4.09 4.86 -16.58
N THR A 114 -3.82 6.06 -17.08
CA THR A 114 -4.86 7.04 -17.43
C THR A 114 -4.48 7.83 -18.69
N GLU A 115 -5.48 8.35 -19.39
CA GLU A 115 -5.30 9.28 -20.51
C GLU A 115 -5.17 10.74 -20.04
N ASP A 116 -5.55 11.04 -18.80
CA ASP A 116 -5.61 12.39 -18.22
C ASP A 116 -4.46 12.69 -17.24
N ALA A 117 -3.35 11.93 -17.28
CA ALA A 117 -2.22 12.08 -16.37
C ALA A 117 -1.57 13.48 -16.54
N PRO A 118 -1.43 14.29 -15.48
CA PRO A 118 -0.83 15.62 -15.57
C PRO A 118 0.63 15.61 -16.07
N SER A 119 1.37 14.55 -15.73
CA SER A 119 2.77 14.35 -16.14
C SER A 119 2.95 13.92 -17.60
N GLY A 120 1.87 13.59 -18.33
CA GLY A 120 1.95 13.10 -19.71
C GLY A 120 2.49 11.67 -19.88
N ASN A 121 2.90 10.99 -18.79
CA ASN A 121 3.38 9.60 -18.82
C ASN A 121 2.25 8.56 -18.80
N GLY A 122 1.00 9.01 -18.69
CA GLY A 122 -0.19 8.16 -18.70
C GLY A 122 -0.36 7.29 -17.44
N MET A 123 0.23 7.69 -16.31
CA MET A 123 0.18 6.95 -15.04
C MET A 123 -0.11 7.91 -13.88
N VAL A 124 -0.92 7.47 -12.92
CA VAL A 124 -1.11 8.18 -11.64
C VAL A 124 -1.01 7.20 -10.47
N ILE A 125 -0.28 7.59 -9.43
CA ILE A 125 -0.19 6.84 -8.18
C ILE A 125 -1.38 7.27 -7.33
N THR A 126 -2.24 6.33 -6.91
CA THR A 126 -3.38 6.64 -6.05
C THR A 126 -3.05 6.49 -4.57
N GLU A 127 -2.18 5.55 -4.22
CA GLU A 127 -1.79 5.21 -2.85
C GLU A 127 -0.36 4.68 -2.81
N LEU A 128 0.30 4.83 -1.65
CA LEU A 128 1.55 4.17 -1.32
C LEU A 128 1.35 3.31 -0.09
N ASP A 129 1.87 2.09 -0.14
CA ASP A 129 1.74 1.12 0.94
C ASP A 129 3.11 0.59 1.37
N SER A 130 3.30 0.51 2.69
CA SER A 130 4.49 0.02 3.35
C SER A 130 4.31 -1.32 4.08
N VAL A 131 3.07 -1.81 4.21
CA VAL A 131 2.70 -3.15 4.71
C VAL A 131 1.84 -3.89 3.65
N PRO A 132 2.27 -3.96 2.38
CA PRO A 132 1.38 -4.39 1.32
C PRO A 132 1.10 -5.90 1.33
N GLY A 133 -0.17 -6.27 1.20
CA GLY A 133 -0.57 -7.60 0.75
C GLY A 133 -0.20 -7.89 -0.71
N GLY A 134 -0.52 -9.09 -1.18
CA GLY A 134 -0.28 -9.55 -2.56
C GLY A 134 1.16 -9.99 -2.86
N ILE A 135 2.08 -9.99 -1.88
CA ILE A 135 3.47 -10.44 -2.10
C ILE A 135 3.49 -11.92 -2.51
N GLY A 136 2.78 -12.76 -1.76
CA GLY A 136 2.74 -14.19 -2.02
C GLY A 136 1.91 -14.53 -3.26
N VAL A 137 0.76 -13.87 -3.44
CA VAL A 137 -0.06 -14.04 -4.66
C VAL A 137 0.72 -13.66 -5.91
N THR A 138 1.40 -12.50 -5.92
CA THR A 138 2.21 -12.06 -7.07
C THR A 138 3.35 -13.03 -7.34
N GLY A 139 4.03 -13.51 -6.30
CA GLY A 139 5.11 -14.50 -6.44
C GLY A 139 4.63 -15.83 -7.01
N ALA A 140 3.49 -16.34 -6.54
CA ALA A 140 2.93 -17.59 -7.05
C ALA A 140 2.43 -17.45 -8.49
N LEU A 141 1.80 -16.33 -8.82
CA LEU A 141 1.41 -16.00 -10.19
C LEU A 141 2.63 -15.88 -11.12
N ALA A 142 3.70 -15.20 -10.70
CA ALA A 142 4.93 -15.10 -11.49
C ALA A 142 5.49 -16.49 -11.85
N ARG A 143 5.46 -17.44 -10.91
CA ARG A 143 5.85 -18.84 -11.16
C ARG A 143 4.88 -19.57 -12.10
N ALA A 144 3.58 -19.38 -11.92
CA ALA A 144 2.55 -20.04 -12.71
C ALA A 144 2.53 -19.58 -14.17
N TYR A 145 3.04 -18.38 -14.46
CA TYR A 145 3.16 -17.79 -15.81
C TYR A 145 4.64 -17.75 -16.28
N SER A 146 5.49 -18.65 -15.77
CA SER A 146 6.93 -18.64 -16.04
C SER A 146 7.33 -18.92 -17.50
N ASP A 147 6.39 -19.35 -18.34
CA ASP A 147 6.59 -19.46 -19.79
C ASP A 147 6.64 -18.09 -20.50
N PHE A 148 6.30 -17.01 -19.80
CA PHE A 148 6.41 -15.63 -20.28
C PHE A 148 7.60 -14.90 -19.64
N ASP A 149 8.05 -13.81 -20.26
CA ASP A 149 9.10 -12.94 -19.70
C ASP A 149 8.54 -12.06 -18.58
N ILE A 150 8.32 -12.67 -17.40
CA ILE A 150 7.74 -12.00 -16.23
C ILE A 150 8.67 -10.91 -15.71
N VAL A 151 8.13 -9.73 -15.41
CA VAL A 151 8.88 -8.64 -14.78
C VAL A 151 9.41 -9.09 -13.41
N GLY A 152 10.73 -9.06 -13.23
CA GLY A 152 11.42 -9.58 -12.04
C GLY A 152 11.70 -11.08 -12.07
N GLY A 153 11.21 -11.80 -13.09
CA GLY A 153 11.34 -13.25 -13.24
C GLY A 153 10.40 -14.05 -12.33
N PRO A 154 10.39 -15.39 -12.48
CA PRO A 154 9.46 -16.27 -11.76
C PRO A 154 9.68 -16.30 -10.24
N ASP A 155 10.91 -16.04 -9.78
CA ASP A 155 11.26 -16.06 -8.35
C ASP A 155 11.59 -14.65 -7.79
N GLY A 156 11.40 -13.59 -8.58
CA GLY A 156 11.78 -12.21 -8.22
C GLY A 156 11.19 -11.74 -6.89
N MET A 157 9.91 -11.99 -6.68
CA MET A 157 9.20 -11.64 -5.44
C MET A 157 9.81 -12.29 -4.20
N VAL A 158 10.05 -13.61 -4.25
CA VAL A 158 10.60 -14.36 -3.11
C VAL A 158 12.05 -13.97 -2.87
N GLN A 159 12.87 -13.91 -3.92
CA GLN A 159 14.29 -13.58 -3.82
C GLN A 159 14.52 -12.15 -3.35
N GLY A 160 13.73 -11.19 -3.85
CA GLY A 160 13.77 -9.80 -3.42
C GLY A 160 13.38 -9.65 -1.95
N PHE A 161 12.29 -10.28 -1.52
CA PHE A 161 11.89 -10.29 -0.12
C PHE A 161 12.95 -10.94 0.77
N ALA A 162 13.53 -12.06 0.35
CA ALA A 162 14.63 -12.72 1.03
C ALA A 162 15.87 -11.82 1.18
N ARG A 163 16.26 -11.09 0.14
CA ARG A 163 17.38 -10.14 0.19
C ARG A 163 17.11 -9.00 1.18
N MET A 164 15.90 -8.43 1.17
CA MET A 164 15.49 -7.40 2.13
C MET A 164 15.52 -7.92 3.58
N LEU A 165 15.00 -9.12 3.83
CA LEU A 165 15.05 -9.74 5.17
C LEU A 165 16.49 -9.99 5.63
N ARG A 166 17.36 -10.52 4.76
CA ARG A 166 18.79 -10.72 5.06
C ARG A 166 19.50 -9.41 5.37
N HIS A 167 19.20 -8.35 4.60
CA HIS A 167 19.73 -7.02 4.85
C HIS A 167 19.35 -6.51 6.25
N HIS A 168 18.07 -6.63 6.63
CA HIS A 168 17.61 -6.24 7.96
C HIS A 168 18.14 -7.14 9.09
N LEU A 169 18.32 -8.44 8.85
CA LEU A 169 18.92 -9.37 9.80
C LEU A 169 20.40 -9.03 10.07
N GLY A 170 21.14 -8.64 9.03
CA GLY A 170 22.59 -8.47 9.12
C GLY A 170 23.25 -9.77 9.56
N GLU A 171 24.08 -9.70 10.61
CA GLU A 171 24.79 -10.86 11.18
C GLU A 171 23.98 -11.62 12.25
N ARG A 172 22.72 -11.22 12.50
CA ARG A 172 21.92 -11.82 13.57
C ARG A 172 21.52 -13.26 13.23
N THR A 173 21.70 -14.15 14.20
CA THR A 173 21.21 -15.53 14.14
C THR A 173 19.81 -15.63 14.75
N GLY A 174 18.95 -16.45 14.17
CA GLY A 174 17.58 -16.68 14.63
C GLY A 174 16.60 -16.74 13.46
N CYS A 175 15.36 -17.08 13.77
CA CYS A 175 14.30 -17.17 12.77
C CYS A 175 13.63 -15.83 12.49
N VAL A 176 12.97 -15.76 11.34
CA VAL A 176 12.07 -14.68 10.92
C VAL A 176 10.64 -15.05 11.31
N ALA A 177 9.97 -14.18 12.06
CA ALA A 177 8.53 -14.27 12.31
C ALA A 177 7.78 -13.30 11.38
N ILE A 178 7.03 -13.82 10.41
CA ILE A 178 6.03 -13.06 9.64
C ILE A 178 4.76 -13.06 10.48
N VAL A 179 4.48 -11.95 11.17
CA VAL A 179 3.39 -11.85 12.15
C VAL A 179 2.15 -11.27 11.49
N VAL A 180 1.12 -12.09 11.27
CA VAL A 180 -0.14 -11.73 10.61
C VAL A 180 -1.23 -11.58 11.67
N SER A 181 -1.83 -10.38 11.79
CA SER A 181 -2.91 -10.12 12.76
C SER A 181 -4.27 -10.68 12.34
N ASP A 182 -5.24 -10.62 13.26
CA ASP A 182 -6.63 -10.95 12.98
C ASP A 182 -7.21 -10.03 11.87
N GLU A 183 -6.91 -8.72 11.87
CA GLU A 183 -7.36 -7.78 10.81
C GLU A 183 -6.75 -8.12 9.42
N ALA A 184 -5.58 -8.74 9.40
CA ALA A 184 -4.87 -9.12 8.17
C ALA A 184 -5.05 -10.61 7.81
N GLN A 185 -6.00 -11.32 8.44
CA GLN A 185 -6.14 -12.77 8.34
C GLN A 185 -6.35 -13.27 6.91
N ASP A 186 -7.02 -12.51 6.05
CA ASP A 186 -7.25 -12.87 4.64
C ASP A 186 -5.95 -13.02 3.84
N TYR A 187 -4.87 -12.39 4.28
CA TYR A 187 -3.54 -12.50 3.67
C TYR A 187 -2.69 -13.63 4.26
N ARG A 188 -3.17 -14.31 5.31
CA ARG A 188 -2.41 -15.40 5.96
C ARG A 188 -2.02 -16.53 4.98
N PRO A 189 -2.87 -16.99 4.04
CA PRO A 189 -2.46 -18.02 3.08
C PRO A 189 -1.25 -17.60 2.23
N GLU A 190 -1.24 -16.36 1.73
CA GLU A 190 -0.13 -15.88 0.91
C GLU A 190 1.15 -15.65 1.73
N MET A 191 1.05 -15.20 2.97
CA MET A 191 2.20 -15.02 3.85
C MET A 191 2.77 -16.36 4.32
N ALA A 192 1.92 -17.38 4.52
CA ALA A 192 2.34 -18.75 4.77
C ALA A 192 3.08 -19.34 3.56
N TRP A 193 2.58 -19.09 2.35
CA TRP A 193 3.28 -19.46 1.12
C TRP A 193 4.65 -18.78 1.04
N VAL A 194 4.74 -17.47 1.29
CA VAL A 194 6.03 -16.74 1.34
C VAL A 194 6.98 -17.37 2.35
N ALA A 195 6.54 -17.65 3.58
CA ALA A 195 7.36 -18.29 4.61
C ALA A 195 7.91 -19.64 4.14
N ALA A 196 7.08 -20.49 3.54
CA ALA A 196 7.51 -21.78 3.01
C ALA A 196 8.53 -21.64 1.85
N ARG A 197 8.39 -20.60 1.02
CA ARG A 197 9.35 -20.29 -0.04
C ARG A 197 10.67 -19.77 0.52
N LEU A 198 10.64 -18.92 1.55
CA LEU A 198 11.83 -18.42 2.24
C LEU A 198 12.64 -19.55 2.89
N GLN A 199 11.98 -20.56 3.47
CA GLN A 199 12.65 -21.74 4.00
C GLN A 199 13.42 -22.51 2.91
N LYS A 200 12.85 -22.64 1.71
CA LYS A 200 13.55 -23.24 0.55
C LYS A 200 14.75 -22.41 0.09
N GLU A 201 14.71 -21.09 0.30
CA GLU A 201 15.82 -20.16 0.09
C GLU A 201 16.83 -20.14 1.26
N GLY A 202 16.66 -21.00 2.27
CA GLY A 202 17.57 -21.10 3.42
C GLY A 202 17.36 -20.02 4.49
N ILE A 203 16.21 -19.36 4.52
CA ILE A 203 15.82 -18.46 5.62
C ILE A 203 14.81 -19.18 6.50
N GLU A 204 15.16 -19.43 7.77
CA GLU A 204 14.23 -20.01 8.74
C GLU A 204 13.11 -19.01 9.05
N ALA A 205 12.00 -19.08 8.30
CA ALA A 205 10.88 -18.15 8.38
C ALA A 205 9.57 -18.85 8.70
N TYR A 206 8.76 -18.24 9.56
CA TYR A 206 7.46 -18.77 9.97
C TYR A 206 6.37 -17.69 9.83
N CYS A 207 5.25 -18.03 9.19
CA CYS A 207 4.03 -17.22 9.24
C CYS A 207 3.25 -17.56 10.52
N VAL A 208 3.04 -16.58 11.39
CA VAL A 208 2.55 -16.79 12.75
C VAL A 208 1.47 -15.78 13.12
N HIS A 209 0.58 -16.16 14.03
CA HIS A 209 -0.31 -15.23 14.68
C HIS A 209 0.42 -14.50 15.84
N PRO A 210 0.15 -13.20 16.12
CA PRO A 210 0.77 -12.46 17.22
C PRO A 210 0.85 -13.19 18.57
N ARG A 211 -0.20 -13.95 18.93
CA ARG A 211 -0.25 -14.72 20.20
C ARG A 211 0.85 -15.77 20.31
N GLU A 212 1.35 -16.31 19.19
CA GLU A 212 2.41 -17.32 19.15
C GLU A 212 3.78 -16.75 19.50
N VAL A 213 3.98 -15.43 19.36
CA VAL A 213 5.23 -14.76 19.76
C VAL A 213 5.31 -14.73 21.28
N ARG A 214 6.31 -15.41 21.85
CA ARG A 214 6.59 -15.40 23.29
C ARG A 214 7.69 -14.40 23.59
N PHE A 215 7.60 -13.74 24.74
CA PHE A 215 8.61 -12.80 25.22
C PHE A 215 9.35 -13.43 26.42
N THR A 216 10.67 -13.26 26.43
CA THR A 216 11.51 -13.40 27.63
C THR A 216 12.33 -12.12 27.81
N GLU A 217 13.00 -11.99 28.96
CA GLU A 217 13.90 -10.85 29.20
C GLU A 217 15.14 -10.85 28.30
N GLU A 218 15.39 -11.93 27.55
CA GLU A 218 16.56 -12.07 26.68
C GLU A 218 16.19 -11.97 25.19
N THR A 219 15.05 -12.54 24.78
CA THR A 219 14.65 -12.60 23.37
C THR A 219 13.14 -12.81 23.18
N LEU A 220 12.68 -12.63 21.94
CA LEU A 220 11.44 -13.20 21.47
C LEU A 220 11.66 -14.67 21.05
N LEU A 221 10.66 -15.52 21.25
CA LEU A 221 10.70 -16.96 20.96
C LEU A 221 9.46 -17.42 20.18
N LEU A 222 9.65 -18.41 19.32
CA LEU A 222 8.58 -19.23 18.73
C LEU A 222 8.75 -20.69 19.13
N ALA A 223 7.68 -21.35 19.56
CA ALA A 223 7.69 -22.79 19.77
C ALA A 223 7.49 -23.51 18.42
N ARG A 224 8.53 -24.19 17.92
CA ARG A 224 8.52 -24.93 16.65
C ARG A 224 9.21 -26.28 16.81
N ASP A 225 8.56 -27.33 16.31
CA ASP A 225 9.08 -28.70 16.32
C ASP A 225 9.55 -29.17 17.71
N GLY A 226 8.82 -28.79 18.75
CA GLY A 226 9.14 -29.14 20.15
C GLY A 226 10.32 -28.36 20.75
N SER A 227 10.81 -27.32 20.07
CA SER A 227 11.93 -26.47 20.53
C SER A 227 11.58 -24.98 20.48
N ASP A 228 12.21 -24.17 21.35
CA ASP A 228 12.09 -22.72 21.30
C ASP A 228 13.10 -22.15 20.28
N ARG A 229 12.61 -21.40 19.30
CA ARG A 229 13.37 -20.73 18.25
C ARG A 229 13.49 -19.22 18.56
N PRO A 230 14.70 -18.67 18.74
CA PRO A 230 14.88 -17.22 18.88
C PRO A 230 14.44 -16.46 17.64
N VAL A 231 13.69 -15.37 17.83
CA VAL A 231 13.21 -14.49 16.74
C VAL A 231 14.13 -13.29 16.61
N SER A 232 14.99 -13.33 15.61
CA SER A 232 15.94 -12.25 15.29
C SER A 232 15.30 -11.12 14.47
N LEU A 233 14.24 -11.43 13.72
CA LEU A 233 13.48 -10.46 12.94
C LEU A 233 11.98 -10.75 12.98
N VAL A 234 11.19 -9.71 13.21
CA VAL A 234 9.74 -9.70 13.02
C VAL A 234 9.43 -8.91 11.75
N TYR A 235 8.85 -9.58 10.76
CA TYR A 235 8.15 -8.89 9.68
C TYR A 235 6.72 -8.64 10.14
N ARG A 236 6.39 -7.40 10.51
CA ARG A 236 5.04 -7.08 10.97
C ARG A 236 4.11 -7.01 9.76
N PHE A 237 3.13 -7.91 9.72
CA PHE A 237 2.06 -7.90 8.74
C PHE A 237 0.76 -7.53 9.44
N PHE A 238 0.77 -6.31 9.98
CA PHE A 238 -0.35 -5.64 10.63
C PHE A 238 -0.13 -4.13 10.58
N GLU A 239 -1.24 -3.41 10.50
CA GLU A 239 -1.28 -1.95 10.42
C GLU A 239 -1.13 -1.31 11.80
N LEU A 240 -0.59 -0.09 11.88
CA LEU A 240 -0.35 0.56 13.18
C LEU A 240 -1.63 1.10 13.82
N PHE A 241 -2.71 1.33 13.07
CA PHE A 241 -4.01 1.65 13.68
C PHE A 241 -4.54 0.50 14.53
N ASP A 242 -4.22 -0.75 14.15
CA ASP A 242 -4.64 -1.98 14.81
C ASP A 242 -3.76 -2.33 16.02
N LEU A 243 -2.73 -1.53 16.32
CA LEU A 243 -1.69 -1.85 17.32
C LEU A 243 -2.24 -2.19 18.71
N LYS A 244 -3.39 -1.60 19.10
CA LYS A 244 -4.08 -1.89 20.37
C LYS A 244 -4.65 -3.31 20.44
N ASN A 245 -5.01 -3.88 19.30
CA ASN A 245 -5.54 -5.24 19.21
C ASN A 245 -4.43 -6.28 19.07
N ILE A 246 -3.19 -5.87 18.75
CA ILE A 246 -2.04 -6.77 18.60
C ILE A 246 -1.54 -7.22 19.99
N PRO A 247 -1.75 -8.49 20.38
CA PRO A 247 -1.25 -9.01 21.65
C PRO A 247 0.26 -8.88 21.75
N LYS A 248 0.75 -8.42 22.91
CA LYS A 248 2.19 -8.30 23.21
C LYS A 248 2.94 -7.32 22.31
N SER A 249 2.25 -6.43 21.58
CA SER A 249 2.88 -5.42 20.71
C SER A 249 3.92 -4.57 21.46
N GLU A 250 3.62 -4.13 22.67
CA GLU A 250 4.55 -3.39 23.53
C GLU A 250 5.82 -4.21 23.88
N LEU A 251 5.71 -5.53 24.04
CA LEU A 251 6.84 -6.42 24.31
C LEU A 251 7.71 -6.65 23.07
N ILE A 252 7.09 -6.70 21.87
CA ILE A 252 7.81 -6.71 20.59
C ILE A 252 8.56 -5.38 20.42
N MET A 253 7.88 -4.25 20.65
CA MET A 253 8.46 -2.91 20.61
C MET A 253 9.60 -2.76 21.63
N TYR A 254 9.44 -3.30 22.84
CA TYR A 254 10.49 -3.33 23.86
C TYR A 254 11.70 -4.16 23.41
N SER A 255 11.48 -5.34 22.83
CA SER A 255 12.55 -6.20 22.31
C SER A 255 13.33 -5.52 21.18
N ALA A 256 12.63 -4.82 20.29
CA ALA A 256 13.24 -4.01 19.23
C ALA A 256 14.02 -2.82 19.81
N LYS A 257 13.44 -2.14 20.81
CA LYS A 257 14.13 -1.07 21.56
C LYS A 257 15.37 -1.58 22.27
N LYS A 258 15.45 -2.85 22.66
CA LYS A 258 16.63 -3.47 23.28
C LYS A 258 17.57 -4.13 22.27
N GLU A 259 17.35 -3.94 20.96
CA GLU A 259 18.18 -4.52 19.88
C GLU A 259 18.26 -6.06 19.94
N ARG A 260 17.26 -6.72 20.53
CA ARG A 260 17.16 -8.19 20.60
C ARG A 260 16.56 -8.76 19.32
N THR A 261 15.64 -8.01 18.71
CA THR A 261 14.98 -8.34 17.45
C THR A 261 14.95 -7.09 16.56
N VAL A 262 14.92 -7.28 15.25
CA VAL A 262 14.65 -6.21 14.28
C VAL A 262 13.18 -6.29 13.89
N VAL A 263 12.52 -5.15 13.71
CA VAL A 263 11.13 -5.11 13.23
C VAL A 263 11.09 -4.30 11.94
N THR A 264 10.55 -4.90 10.88
CA THR A 264 10.30 -4.23 9.60
C THR A 264 8.90 -4.59 9.10
N PRO A 265 8.14 -3.65 8.52
CA PRO A 265 8.38 -2.21 8.54
C PRO A 265 8.44 -1.62 9.98
N PRO A 266 9.05 -0.44 10.20
CA PRO A 266 9.22 0.12 11.55
C PRO A 266 7.90 0.66 12.12
N PHE A 267 7.78 0.81 13.45
CA PHE A 267 6.63 1.44 14.11
C PHE A 267 6.61 2.97 13.88
N LYS A 268 6.34 3.38 12.64
CA LYS A 268 6.31 4.79 12.19
C LYS A 268 5.00 5.11 11.49
N PRO A 269 3.95 5.47 12.24
CA PRO A 269 2.63 5.70 11.65
C PRO A 269 2.62 6.86 10.65
N ALA A 270 3.50 7.87 10.81
CA ALA A 270 3.64 8.97 9.85
C ALA A 270 4.04 8.53 8.42
N LEU A 271 4.58 7.31 8.24
CA LEU A 271 4.93 6.75 6.93
C LEU A 271 3.82 5.87 6.34
N GLU A 272 2.73 5.64 7.06
CA GLU A 272 1.53 4.90 6.61
C GLU A 272 0.39 5.85 6.22
N GLU A 273 0.63 7.17 6.23
CA GLU A 273 -0.37 8.20 6.02
C GLU A 273 -0.58 8.56 4.54
N LYS A 274 -1.84 8.69 4.13
CA LYS A 274 -2.23 9.28 2.83
C LYS A 274 -1.98 10.79 2.80
N LEU A 275 -1.89 11.45 3.97
CA LEU A 275 -1.50 12.86 4.12
C LEU A 275 -0.19 13.20 3.40
N ALA A 276 0.71 12.23 3.21
CA ALA A 276 1.97 12.41 2.50
C ALA A 276 1.79 13.09 1.12
N PHE A 277 0.69 12.78 0.41
CA PHE A 277 0.42 13.37 -0.90
C PHE A 277 0.02 14.83 -0.77
N ALA A 278 -0.76 15.18 0.26
CA ALA A 278 -1.12 16.58 0.51
C ALA A 278 0.11 17.41 0.90
N LEU A 279 1.03 16.82 1.66
CA LEU A 279 2.28 17.47 2.03
C LEU A 279 3.20 17.69 0.82
N LEU A 280 3.26 16.74 -0.12
CA LEU A 280 4.01 16.89 -1.37
C LEU A 280 3.54 18.11 -2.18
N HIS A 281 2.22 18.31 -2.25
CA HIS A 281 1.59 19.39 -3.02
C HIS A 281 1.46 20.72 -2.28
N HIS A 282 1.78 20.77 -0.98
CA HIS A 282 1.63 21.99 -0.20
C HIS A 282 2.66 23.05 -0.63
N PRO A 283 2.26 24.26 -1.04
CA PRO A 283 3.17 25.22 -1.69
C PRO A 283 4.31 25.70 -0.78
N VAL A 284 4.06 25.84 0.53
CA VAL A 284 5.10 26.20 1.52
C VAL A 284 6.20 25.14 1.64
N LEU A 285 5.90 23.87 1.34
CA LEU A 285 6.86 22.77 1.42
C LEU A 285 7.63 22.56 0.11
N ALA A 286 7.26 23.23 -0.99
CA ALA A 286 7.94 23.05 -2.27
C ALA A 286 9.46 23.31 -2.23
N PRO A 287 9.98 24.34 -1.50
CA PRO A 287 11.43 24.50 -1.33
C PRO A 287 12.10 23.35 -0.57
N PHE A 288 11.43 22.77 0.42
CA PHE A 288 11.91 21.58 1.13
C PHE A 288 12.02 20.40 0.16
N TRP A 289 10.95 20.11 -0.58
CA TRP A 289 10.92 18.96 -1.49
C TRP A 289 11.97 19.08 -2.60
N ARG A 290 12.12 20.24 -3.22
CA ARG A 290 13.16 20.47 -4.23
C ARG A 290 14.57 20.29 -3.69
N ARG A 291 14.82 20.74 -2.46
CA ARG A 291 16.12 20.58 -1.81
C ARG A 291 16.42 19.11 -1.51
N GLU A 292 15.47 18.38 -0.97
CA GLU A 292 15.68 16.99 -0.50
C GLU A 292 15.59 15.96 -1.63
N LEU A 293 14.75 16.18 -2.64
CA LEU A 293 14.53 15.24 -3.74
C LEU A 293 15.31 15.61 -5.02
N GLY A 294 15.66 16.88 -5.18
CA GLY A 294 16.07 17.45 -6.47
C GLY A 294 14.89 17.71 -7.40
N GLU A 295 15.04 18.64 -8.34
CA GLU A 295 13.97 19.06 -9.28
C GLU A 295 13.39 17.86 -10.05
N ALA A 296 14.24 17.02 -10.65
CA ALA A 296 13.78 15.92 -11.49
C ALA A 296 12.90 14.90 -10.74
N THR A 297 13.29 14.52 -9.52
CA THR A 297 12.49 13.60 -8.70
C THR A 297 11.22 14.27 -8.21
N PHE A 298 11.31 15.53 -7.77
CA PHE A 298 10.14 16.26 -7.28
C PHE A 298 9.10 16.43 -8.38
N ASP A 299 9.49 16.90 -9.57
CA ASP A 299 8.59 17.11 -10.70
C ASP A 299 7.96 15.79 -11.17
N LEU A 300 8.74 14.70 -11.24
CA LEU A 300 8.23 13.38 -11.58
C LEU A 300 7.16 12.91 -10.59
N LEU A 301 7.45 12.98 -9.29
CA LEU A 301 6.54 12.50 -8.25
C LEU A 301 5.31 13.39 -8.12
N ALA A 302 5.46 14.72 -8.18
CA ALA A 302 4.35 15.67 -8.16
C ALA A 302 3.45 15.51 -9.39
N GLY A 303 4.00 15.09 -10.54
CA GLY A 303 3.23 14.77 -11.74
C GLY A 303 2.59 13.36 -11.74
N LEU A 304 3.08 12.44 -10.90
CA LEU A 304 2.54 11.09 -10.73
C LEU A 304 1.50 11.00 -9.61
N MET A 305 1.69 11.73 -8.51
CA MET A 305 0.77 11.76 -7.38
C MET A 305 -0.24 12.88 -7.60
N PRO A 306 -1.56 12.58 -7.70
CA PRO A 306 -2.58 13.60 -7.93
C PRO A 306 -2.57 14.70 -6.87
N ARG A 307 -3.01 15.93 -7.24
CA ARG A 307 -3.12 17.00 -6.25
C ARG A 307 -4.03 16.54 -5.12
N THR A 308 -3.57 16.78 -3.91
CA THR A 308 -4.19 16.29 -2.70
C THR A 308 -4.17 17.40 -1.65
N TRP A 309 -5.24 17.52 -0.88
CA TRP A 309 -5.39 18.48 0.20
C TRP A 309 -5.80 17.77 1.48
N ILE A 310 -5.45 18.36 2.63
CA ILE A 310 -5.91 17.92 3.95
C ILE A 310 -7.27 18.57 4.21
N LEU A 311 -8.30 17.79 4.51
CA LEU A 311 -9.63 18.31 4.88
C LEU A 311 -9.62 18.84 6.32
N ASP A 312 -9.12 20.06 6.47
CA ASP A 312 -8.98 20.74 7.74
C ASP A 312 -10.13 21.74 7.97
N PRO A 313 -10.98 21.57 9.00
CA PRO A 313 -12.15 22.40 9.22
C PRO A 313 -11.84 23.80 9.78
N ARG A 314 -10.57 24.14 10.04
CA ARG A 314 -10.20 25.47 10.53
C ARG A 314 -10.58 26.54 9.49
N PRO A 315 -11.21 27.66 9.91
CA PRO A 315 -11.66 28.68 8.98
C PRO A 315 -10.47 29.33 8.28
N VAL A 316 -10.55 29.44 6.96
CA VAL A 316 -9.59 30.21 6.16
C VAL A 316 -9.86 31.70 6.36
N PRO A 317 -8.85 32.54 6.63
CA PRO A 317 -9.05 33.98 6.77
C PRO A 317 -9.72 34.60 5.51
N PRO A 318 -10.52 35.67 5.64
CA PRO A 318 -11.25 36.26 4.50
C PRO A 318 -10.40 36.68 3.30
N ALA A 319 -9.09 36.91 3.50
CA ALA A 319 -8.15 37.29 2.46
C ALA A 319 -7.40 36.10 1.82
N ALA A 320 -7.69 34.86 2.24
CA ALA A 320 -6.98 33.66 1.82
C ALA A 320 -7.93 32.64 1.14
N VAL A 321 -7.33 31.71 0.40
CA VAL A 321 -8.00 30.60 -0.28
C VAL A 321 -7.22 29.32 -0.04
N ILE A 322 -7.85 28.17 -0.26
CA ILE A 322 -7.19 26.87 -0.29
C ILE A 322 -6.34 26.82 -1.58
N PRO A 323 -5.00 26.69 -1.47
CA PRO A 323 -4.13 26.78 -2.64
C PRO A 323 -4.49 25.77 -3.72
N ASP A 324 -4.51 26.23 -4.97
CA ASP A 324 -4.77 25.44 -6.18
C ASP A 324 -6.09 24.67 -6.25
N LEU A 325 -6.98 24.80 -5.25
CA LEU A 325 -8.31 24.20 -5.28
C LEU A 325 -9.31 25.15 -5.96
N ARG A 326 -9.95 24.66 -7.03
CA ARG A 326 -10.96 25.44 -7.78
C ARG A 326 -12.22 24.63 -8.05
N ILE A 327 -13.36 25.30 -7.99
CA ILE A 327 -14.68 24.76 -8.35
C ILE A 327 -15.33 25.70 -9.36
N GLY A 328 -15.65 25.19 -10.56
CA GLY A 328 -16.18 26.03 -11.64
C GLY A 328 -15.28 27.22 -11.99
N GLY A 329 -13.96 27.05 -11.87
CA GLY A 329 -12.94 28.10 -12.10
C GLY A 329 -12.72 29.09 -10.95
N ARG A 330 -13.58 29.09 -9.93
CA ARG A 330 -13.45 29.96 -8.75
C ARG A 330 -12.56 29.32 -7.69
N ALA A 331 -11.75 30.13 -7.02
CA ALA A 331 -10.96 29.67 -5.88
C ALA A 331 -11.86 29.31 -4.70
N VAL A 332 -11.50 28.28 -3.95
CA VAL A 332 -12.25 27.78 -2.79
C VAL A 332 -11.64 28.31 -1.51
N ALA A 333 -12.47 28.81 -0.59
CA ALA A 333 -12.04 29.22 0.75
C ALA A 333 -12.75 28.43 1.87
N ASP A 334 -13.84 27.73 1.55
CA ASP A 334 -14.58 26.87 2.47
C ASP A 334 -14.83 25.51 1.80
N TRP A 335 -14.58 24.42 2.52
CA TRP A 335 -14.86 23.06 2.04
C TRP A 335 -16.34 22.83 1.71
N ARG A 336 -17.25 23.61 2.31
CA ARG A 336 -18.68 23.58 1.98
C ARG A 336 -18.98 23.94 0.53
N ASP A 337 -18.12 24.71 -0.13
CA ASP A 337 -18.25 25.00 -1.57
C ASP A 337 -18.19 23.69 -2.40
N LEU A 338 -17.49 22.65 -1.92
CA LEU A 338 -17.46 21.33 -2.56
C LEU A 338 -18.77 20.58 -2.39
N ALA A 339 -19.51 20.77 -1.29
CA ALA A 339 -20.78 20.11 -1.05
C ALA A 339 -21.85 20.58 -2.06
N GLU A 340 -21.77 21.84 -2.48
CA GLU A 340 -22.66 22.45 -3.47
C GLU A 340 -22.21 22.25 -4.92
N ALA A 341 -21.01 21.69 -5.13
CA ALA A 341 -20.44 21.51 -6.45
C ALA A 341 -21.27 20.55 -7.32
N SER A 342 -21.42 20.92 -8.60
CA SER A 342 -22.04 20.08 -9.61
C SER A 342 -21.26 18.77 -9.80
N GLN A 343 -21.90 17.71 -10.31
CA GLN A 343 -21.22 16.44 -10.59
C GLN A 343 -19.97 16.61 -11.46
N ARG A 344 -19.99 17.54 -12.42
CA ARG A 344 -18.83 17.83 -13.28
C ARG A 344 -17.68 18.48 -12.52
N ASP A 345 -17.99 19.32 -11.54
CA ASP A 345 -17.00 20.12 -10.81
C ASP A 345 -16.49 19.43 -9.54
N ARG A 346 -16.98 18.22 -9.22
CA ARG A 346 -16.53 17.40 -8.08
C ARG A 346 -15.85 16.10 -8.48
N ARG A 347 -14.90 16.17 -9.41
CA ARG A 347 -14.03 15.02 -9.76
C ARG A 347 -12.92 14.86 -8.71
N TYR A 348 -13.33 14.57 -7.48
CA TYR A 348 -12.46 14.37 -6.33
C TYR A 348 -12.82 13.09 -5.58
N VAL A 349 -11.88 12.62 -4.78
CA VAL A 349 -12.03 11.48 -3.87
C VAL A 349 -11.72 11.94 -2.45
N VAL A 350 -12.62 11.63 -1.51
CA VAL A 350 -12.36 11.78 -0.07
C VAL A 350 -11.92 10.44 0.48
N LYS A 351 -10.81 10.43 1.24
CA LYS A 351 -10.26 9.23 1.88
C LYS A 351 -9.80 9.55 3.31
N PRO A 352 -10.14 8.74 4.33
CA PRO A 352 -9.50 8.83 5.64
C PRO A 352 -8.02 8.47 5.51
N SER A 353 -7.16 9.09 6.32
CA SER A 353 -5.71 8.90 6.24
C SER A 353 -5.17 7.94 7.30
N GLY A 354 -4.43 6.92 6.82
CA GLY A 354 -3.47 6.06 7.52
C GLY A 354 -3.93 5.38 8.82
N PHE A 355 -4.11 6.14 9.88
CA PHE A 355 -4.35 5.63 11.22
C PHE A 355 -5.85 5.38 11.51
N SER A 356 -6.51 4.58 10.66
CA SER A 356 -7.93 4.24 10.78
C SER A 356 -8.26 2.89 10.13
N GLU A 357 -9.19 2.13 10.71
CA GLU A 357 -9.74 0.91 10.11
C GLU A 357 -10.45 1.15 8.77
N LEU A 358 -10.86 2.40 8.52
CA LEU A 358 -11.45 2.83 7.27
C LEU A 358 -10.41 3.24 6.22
N ALA A 359 -9.12 3.28 6.57
CA ALA A 359 -8.06 3.74 5.66
C ALA A 359 -7.50 2.62 4.77
N TRP A 360 -8.00 1.39 4.89
CA TRP A 360 -7.59 0.22 4.12
C TRP A 360 -8.69 -0.30 3.18
N GLY A 361 -8.29 -0.76 2.00
CA GLY A 361 -9.20 -1.25 0.97
C GLY A 361 -10.08 -0.15 0.37
N SER A 362 -11.31 -0.51 -0.03
CA SER A 362 -12.31 0.45 -0.52
C SER A 362 -13.15 1.09 0.60
N ARG A 363 -12.86 0.76 1.87
CA ARG A 363 -13.58 1.33 3.03
C ARG A 363 -13.29 2.83 3.10
N GLY A 364 -14.27 3.64 3.49
CA GLY A 364 -14.10 5.09 3.66
C GLY A 364 -13.82 5.92 2.40
N VAL A 365 -13.77 5.32 1.20
CA VAL A 365 -13.53 6.05 -0.05
C VAL A 365 -14.85 6.61 -0.60
N SER A 366 -14.92 7.94 -0.76
CA SER A 366 -16.08 8.61 -1.37
C SER A 366 -15.68 9.34 -2.64
N VAL A 367 -16.25 8.95 -3.79
CA VAL A 367 -15.96 9.54 -5.10
C VAL A 367 -17.06 10.53 -5.46
N GLY A 368 -16.75 11.83 -5.50
CA GLY A 368 -17.76 12.89 -5.54
C GLY A 368 -18.71 12.80 -6.74
N HIS A 369 -18.19 12.61 -7.93
CA HIS A 369 -19.00 12.55 -9.15
C HIS A 369 -19.82 11.26 -9.30
N ASP A 370 -19.54 10.22 -8.49
CA ASP A 370 -20.27 8.95 -8.49
C ASP A 370 -21.38 8.89 -7.43
N LEU A 371 -21.45 9.89 -6.54
CA LEU A 371 -22.43 10.01 -5.47
C LEU A 371 -23.50 11.05 -5.80
N PRO A 372 -24.75 10.88 -5.31
CA PRO A 372 -25.72 11.97 -5.20
C PRO A 372 -25.14 13.14 -4.38
N GLN A 373 -25.63 14.36 -4.63
CA GLN A 373 -25.10 15.56 -3.95
C GLN A 373 -25.26 15.51 -2.43
N SER A 374 -26.39 15.02 -1.93
CA SER A 374 -26.63 14.86 -0.50
C SER A 374 -25.66 13.88 0.17
N GLU A 375 -25.33 12.77 -0.51
CA GLU A 375 -24.38 11.78 -0.01
C GLU A 375 -22.94 12.32 -0.03
N TRP A 376 -22.58 13.06 -1.08
CA TRP A 376 -21.27 13.72 -1.16
C TRP A 376 -21.10 14.78 -0.06
N ALA A 377 -22.12 15.62 0.17
CA ALA A 377 -22.12 16.60 1.25
C ALA A 377 -21.98 15.92 2.62
N ALA A 378 -22.75 14.85 2.87
CA ALA A 378 -22.66 14.08 4.11
C ALA A 378 -21.27 13.45 4.31
N ALA A 379 -20.63 12.95 3.24
CA ALA A 379 -19.28 12.41 3.30
C ALA A 379 -18.24 13.49 3.66
N LEU A 380 -18.36 14.70 3.10
CA LEU A 380 -17.50 15.84 3.45
C LEU A 380 -17.71 16.28 4.90
N ASP A 381 -18.95 16.42 5.34
CA ASP A 381 -19.27 16.81 6.72
C ASP A 381 -18.74 15.78 7.72
N ALA A 382 -18.89 14.48 7.43
CA ALA A 382 -18.34 13.41 8.26
C ALA A 382 -16.81 13.47 8.32
N ALA A 383 -16.14 13.68 7.17
CA ALA A 383 -14.69 13.82 7.10
C ALA A 383 -14.18 15.01 7.92
N LEU A 384 -14.80 16.18 7.79
CA LEU A 384 -14.46 17.39 8.54
C LEU A 384 -14.73 17.23 10.04
N ALA A 385 -15.85 16.59 10.43
CA ALA A 385 -16.17 16.32 11.82
C ALA A 385 -15.20 15.32 12.47
N SER A 386 -14.72 14.34 11.71
CA SER A 386 -13.75 13.33 12.17
C SER A 386 -12.32 13.85 12.29
N PHE A 387 -12.03 15.03 11.72
CA PHE A 387 -10.68 15.58 11.63
C PHE A 387 -9.87 15.45 12.93
N PRO A 388 -10.35 15.82 14.14
CA PRO A 388 -9.57 15.77 15.38
C PRO A 388 -8.94 14.40 15.69
N THR A 389 -9.54 13.30 15.24
CA THR A 389 -9.08 11.93 15.50
C THR A 389 -8.67 11.18 14.24
N THR A 390 -9.26 11.49 13.08
CA THR A 390 -8.97 10.83 11.81
C THR A 390 -8.98 11.88 10.70
N PRO A 391 -7.82 12.49 10.39
CA PRO A 391 -7.74 13.42 9.29
C PRO A 391 -8.06 12.70 7.97
N SER A 392 -8.77 13.39 7.09
CA SER A 392 -9.08 12.92 5.74
C SER A 392 -8.40 13.78 4.70
N ILE A 393 -8.17 13.21 3.52
CA ILE A 393 -7.68 13.93 2.35
C ILE A 393 -8.79 14.12 1.32
N LEU A 394 -8.70 15.20 0.55
CA LEU A 394 -9.36 15.37 -0.73
C LEU A 394 -8.31 15.18 -1.82
N GLN A 395 -8.55 14.33 -2.80
CA GLN A 395 -7.60 14.02 -3.88
C GLN A 395 -8.28 14.18 -5.24
N GLU A 396 -7.57 14.70 -6.24
CA GLU A 396 -8.05 14.71 -7.63
C GLU A 396 -8.36 13.30 -8.13
N PHE A 397 -9.51 13.14 -8.77
CA PHE A 397 -9.89 11.88 -9.40
C PHE A 397 -9.39 11.84 -10.85
N HIS A 398 -8.72 10.74 -11.20
CA HIS A 398 -8.27 10.44 -12.56
C HIS A 398 -8.99 9.21 -13.11
N LYS A 399 -9.47 9.30 -14.35
CA LYS A 399 -10.24 8.19 -14.94
C LYS A 399 -9.30 7.15 -15.54
N GLY A 400 -9.24 5.98 -14.92
CA GLY A 400 -8.45 4.87 -15.46
C GLY A 400 -8.80 4.51 -16.90
N ARG A 401 -7.75 4.32 -17.71
CA ARG A 401 -7.81 3.83 -19.09
C ARG A 401 -8.44 2.44 -19.12
N GLN A 402 -9.20 2.16 -20.19
CA GLN A 402 -9.80 0.86 -20.40
C GLN A 402 -8.85 -0.10 -21.11
N PHE A 403 -8.87 -1.36 -20.67
CA PHE A 403 -8.12 -2.46 -21.25
C PHE A 403 -9.09 -3.63 -21.49
N GLU A 404 -8.74 -4.47 -22.45
CA GLU A 404 -9.40 -5.75 -22.67
C GLU A 404 -8.42 -6.86 -22.37
N LEU A 405 -8.80 -7.76 -21.48
CA LEU A 405 -8.12 -9.03 -21.24
C LEU A 405 -9.11 -10.17 -21.47
N SER A 406 -8.61 -11.39 -21.51
CA SER A 406 -9.46 -12.57 -21.51
C SER A 406 -9.24 -13.39 -20.24
N TYR A 407 -10.26 -14.10 -19.80
CA TYR A 407 -10.17 -15.03 -18.68
C TYR A 407 -10.86 -16.35 -19.00
N PHE A 408 -10.47 -17.41 -18.31
CA PHE A 408 -11.13 -18.71 -18.41
C PHE A 408 -12.41 -18.70 -17.56
N ASP A 409 -13.56 -18.72 -18.20
CA ASP A 409 -14.85 -18.87 -17.55
C ASP A 409 -15.15 -20.36 -17.33
N GLU A 410 -15.08 -20.79 -16.06
CA GLU A 410 -15.30 -22.19 -15.68
C GLU A 410 -16.72 -22.68 -16.01
N ARG A 411 -17.72 -21.79 -16.00
CA ARG A 411 -19.12 -22.17 -16.31
C ARG A 411 -19.30 -22.40 -17.80
N ALA A 412 -18.66 -21.58 -18.62
CA ALA A 412 -18.69 -21.73 -20.07
C ALA A 412 -17.70 -22.77 -20.59
N GLY A 413 -16.69 -23.14 -19.80
CA GLY A 413 -15.57 -23.97 -20.24
C GLY A 413 -14.74 -23.31 -21.34
N ALA A 414 -14.72 -21.97 -21.38
CA ALA A 414 -14.18 -21.21 -22.50
C ALA A 414 -13.41 -19.97 -22.03
N VAL A 415 -12.47 -19.50 -22.86
CA VAL A 415 -11.82 -18.20 -22.66
C VAL A 415 -12.71 -17.12 -23.23
N VAL A 416 -13.08 -16.13 -22.40
CA VAL A 416 -13.98 -15.03 -22.78
C VAL A 416 -13.32 -13.67 -22.53
N PRO A 417 -13.60 -12.66 -23.37
CA PRO A 417 -13.07 -11.31 -23.18
C PRO A 417 -13.74 -10.60 -22.01
N MET A 418 -13.02 -9.65 -21.40
CA MET A 418 -13.47 -8.79 -20.34
C MET A 418 -12.81 -7.42 -20.47
N SER A 419 -13.64 -6.40 -20.71
CA SER A 419 -13.21 -5.01 -20.63
C SER A 419 -13.21 -4.52 -19.18
N GLY A 420 -12.21 -3.72 -18.82
CA GLY A 420 -12.10 -3.19 -17.47
C GLY A 420 -11.02 -2.13 -17.34
N ARG A 421 -10.80 -1.69 -16.10
CA ARG A 421 -9.70 -0.77 -15.75
C ARG A 421 -8.67 -1.51 -14.93
N VAL A 422 -7.40 -1.18 -15.16
CA VAL A 422 -6.27 -1.86 -14.54
C VAL A 422 -5.67 -1.00 -13.43
N ARG A 423 -5.36 -1.63 -12.31
CA ARG A 423 -4.41 -1.14 -11.31
C ARG A 423 -3.13 -1.96 -11.42
N LEU A 424 -2.00 -1.27 -11.53
CA LEU A 424 -0.66 -1.85 -11.53
C LEU A 424 -0.02 -1.61 -10.17
N SER A 425 0.40 -2.68 -9.52
CA SER A 425 1.04 -2.64 -8.21
C SER A 425 2.46 -3.21 -8.32
N PRO A 426 3.47 -2.40 -8.68
CA PRO A 426 4.86 -2.83 -8.65
C PRO A 426 5.33 -2.97 -7.20
N TYR A 427 6.06 -4.04 -6.91
CA TYR A 427 6.64 -4.31 -5.60
C TYR A 427 8.12 -3.99 -5.61
N TYR A 428 8.53 -3.05 -4.75
CA TYR A 428 9.92 -2.73 -4.53
C TYR A 428 10.36 -3.22 -3.15
N PHE A 429 11.50 -3.90 -3.11
CA PHE A 429 12.16 -4.26 -1.86
C PHE A 429 13.39 -3.38 -1.65
N VAL A 430 13.48 -2.81 -0.45
CA VAL A 430 14.54 -1.86 -0.09
C VAL A 430 15.72 -2.61 0.51
N ILE A 431 16.90 -2.45 -0.09
CA ILE A 431 18.15 -3.05 0.36
C ILE A 431 19.18 -1.91 0.46
N GLY A 432 19.49 -1.49 1.68
CA GLY A 432 20.26 -0.28 1.92
C GLY A 432 19.56 0.95 1.34
N GLU A 433 20.23 1.62 0.40
CA GLU A 433 19.74 2.84 -0.26
C GLU A 433 19.11 2.59 -1.64
N ARG A 434 18.81 1.32 -1.96
CA ARG A 434 18.25 0.92 -3.26
C ARG A 434 16.88 0.31 -3.10
N ALA A 435 15.95 0.70 -3.96
CA ALA A 435 14.66 0.05 -4.13
C ALA A 435 14.68 -0.83 -5.39
N GLU A 436 14.59 -2.14 -5.21
CA GLU A 436 14.66 -3.12 -6.29
C GLU A 436 13.27 -3.59 -6.71
N LEU A 437 12.91 -3.40 -7.99
CA LEU A 437 11.67 -3.93 -8.56
C LEU A 437 11.72 -5.46 -8.62
N ALA A 438 10.77 -6.12 -7.97
CA ALA A 438 10.74 -7.59 -7.86
C ALA A 438 9.58 -8.26 -8.61
N GLY A 439 8.56 -7.49 -8.96
CA GLY A 439 7.39 -7.95 -9.70
C GLY A 439 6.33 -6.87 -9.80
N VAL A 440 5.37 -7.06 -10.69
CA VAL A 440 4.23 -6.14 -10.86
C VAL A 440 2.95 -6.97 -10.97
N LEU A 441 2.00 -6.70 -10.08
CA LEU A 441 0.66 -7.28 -10.14
C LEU A 441 -0.26 -6.37 -10.94
N ALA A 442 -0.94 -6.91 -11.95
CA ALA A 442 -2.04 -6.23 -12.61
C ALA A 442 -3.36 -6.78 -12.06
N THR A 443 -4.22 -5.88 -11.60
CA THR A 443 -5.60 -6.18 -11.21
C THR A 443 -6.54 -5.45 -12.17
N LEU A 444 -7.23 -6.19 -13.04
CA LEU A 444 -8.25 -5.65 -13.94
C LEU A 444 -9.64 -5.86 -13.35
N CYS A 445 -10.33 -4.77 -13.07
CA CYS A 445 -11.71 -4.79 -12.57
C CYS A 445 -12.70 -4.46 -13.70
N PRO A 446 -13.83 -5.17 -13.79
CA PRO A 446 -14.92 -4.85 -14.73
C PRO A 446 -15.39 -3.39 -14.64
N LEU A 447 -15.90 -2.84 -15.75
CA LEU A 447 -16.28 -1.42 -15.84
C LEU A 447 -17.47 -1.01 -14.96
N ASP A 448 -18.29 -1.96 -14.51
CA ASP A 448 -19.40 -1.74 -13.58
C ASP A 448 -18.92 -1.56 -12.13
N LYS A 449 -17.66 -1.89 -11.83
CA LYS A 449 -17.05 -1.68 -10.51
C LYS A 449 -16.49 -0.26 -10.38
N LYS A 450 -16.85 0.41 -9.29
CA LYS A 450 -16.42 1.79 -9.01
C LYS A 450 -14.98 1.88 -8.47
N VAL A 451 -14.55 0.90 -7.69
CA VAL A 451 -13.21 0.84 -7.07
C VAL A 451 -12.43 -0.32 -7.66
N ILE A 452 -11.14 -0.10 -7.97
CA ILE A 452 -10.26 -1.10 -8.58
C ILE A 452 -9.45 -1.78 -7.46
N HIS A 453 -9.93 -2.92 -6.99
CA HIS A 453 -9.24 -3.74 -5.98
C HIS A 453 -9.38 -5.24 -6.29
N GLY A 454 -8.59 -6.08 -5.62
CA GLY A 454 -8.70 -7.53 -5.73
C GLY A 454 -10.08 -8.00 -5.27
N MET A 455 -10.82 -8.67 -6.16
CA MET A 455 -12.16 -9.20 -5.89
C MET A 455 -12.44 -10.39 -6.82
N ARG A 456 -13.51 -11.15 -6.52
CA ARG A 456 -13.90 -12.33 -7.29
C ARG A 456 -14.08 -12.10 -8.79
N ASP A 457 -14.58 -10.94 -9.14
CA ASP A 457 -14.82 -10.55 -10.54
C ASP A 457 -13.59 -9.97 -11.24
N ALA A 458 -12.49 -9.71 -10.52
CA ALA A 458 -11.29 -9.14 -11.11
C ALA A 458 -10.44 -10.23 -11.78
N ILE A 459 -9.68 -9.84 -12.80
CA ILE A 459 -8.56 -10.63 -13.30
C ILE A 459 -7.31 -10.18 -12.55
N MET A 460 -6.59 -11.13 -11.95
CA MET A 460 -5.30 -10.88 -11.31
C MET A 460 -4.22 -11.69 -12.01
N VAL A 461 -3.24 -10.99 -12.57
CA VAL A 461 -2.16 -11.58 -13.37
C VAL A 461 -0.83 -10.89 -13.08
N PRO A 462 0.31 -11.58 -13.23
CA PRO A 462 1.60 -10.90 -13.20
C PRO A 462 1.76 -10.07 -14.48
N CYS A 463 2.65 -9.09 -14.46
CA CYS A 463 3.05 -8.40 -15.68
C CYS A 463 4.25 -9.08 -16.34
N ALA A 464 4.27 -9.05 -17.67
CA ALA A 464 5.37 -9.55 -18.50
C ALA A 464 5.82 -8.48 -19.49
N VAL A 465 7.06 -8.57 -19.96
CA VAL A 465 7.56 -7.72 -21.04
C VAL A 465 6.92 -8.18 -22.35
N ALA A 466 6.33 -7.24 -23.09
CA ALA A 466 5.85 -7.52 -24.44
C ALA A 466 7.04 -7.94 -25.33
N ALA A 467 6.92 -9.07 -26.02
CA ALA A 467 7.91 -9.44 -27.03
C ALA A 467 8.02 -8.32 -28.06
N GLN A 468 9.25 -7.91 -28.40
CA GLN A 468 9.47 -6.96 -29.49
C GLN A 468 8.95 -7.63 -30.77
N GLN A 469 7.94 -7.01 -31.40
CA GLN A 469 7.52 -7.38 -32.76
C GLN A 469 8.48 -6.79 -33.78
#